data_AF-A0A397FQA1-F1
#
_entry.id   AF-A0A397FQA1-F1
#
_cell.length_a   1.000
_cell.length_b   1.000
_cell.length_c   1.000
_cell.angle_alpha   90.00
_cell.angle_beta   90.00
_cell.angle_gamma   90.00
#
_symmetry.space_group_name_H-M   'P 1'
#
loop_
_entity.id
_entity.type
_entity.pdbx_description
1 polymer ?
#
loop_
_entity_poly.entity_id
_entity_poly.type
_entity_poly.pdbx_seq_one_letter_code
_entity_poly.pdbx_strand_id
1 'polypeptide(L)'
;MGKEKSMKLPQLQTLAKKVQLEIKSEEAEHLLASFLELEKLLANFHKLKIRDKQPRYKQAKLTLENLRQLARSSYSIHIIKQETIRCNALVSAKNFLTIPKKIKKNL
;
A
#
# COMPACT_ATOMS: atom_id res chain seq x y z
N MET A 1 2.73 31.60 -11.92
CA MET A 1 3.34 31.07 -10.68
C MET A 1 2.27 30.34 -9.89
N GLY A 2 2.19 29.01 -10.01
CA GLY A 2 1.27 28.22 -9.19
C GLY A 2 1.80 28.13 -7.77
N LYS A 3 0.99 28.48 -6.76
CA LYS A 3 1.35 28.31 -5.35
C LYS A 3 1.59 26.81 -5.10
N GLU A 4 2.84 26.38 -5.01
CA GLU A 4 3.19 25.04 -4.55
C GLU A 4 2.66 24.89 -3.12
N LYS A 5 1.57 24.15 -2.97
CA LYS A 5 1.03 23.81 -1.66
C LYS A 5 1.94 22.74 -1.08
N SER A 6 3.00 23.15 -0.41
CA SER A 6 3.81 22.26 0.43
C SER A 6 2.90 21.45 1.36
N MET A 7 3.25 20.18 1.55
CA MET A 7 2.48 19.26 2.37
C MET A 7 2.22 19.80 3.78
N LYS A 8 0.96 19.79 4.21
CA LYS A 8 0.54 20.21 5.56
C LYS A 8 0.22 19.01 6.44
N LEU A 9 0.31 19.19 7.76
CA LEU A 9 -0.02 18.16 8.76
C LEU A 9 -1.35 17.42 8.51
N PRO A 10 -2.48 18.09 8.18
CA PRO A 10 -3.73 17.37 7.90
C PRO A 10 -3.66 16.46 6.67
N GLN A 11 -2.86 16.84 5.67
CA GLN A 11 -2.65 16.03 4.47
C GLN A 11 -1.76 14.82 4.78
N LEU A 12 -0.70 15.02 5.56
CA LEU A 12 0.17 13.95 6.04
C LEU A 12 -0.63 12.92 6.86
N GLN A 13 -1.49 13.37 7.78
CA GLN A 13 -2.39 12.50 8.54
C GLN A 13 -3.39 11.75 7.66
N THR A 14 -3.91 12.41 6.62
CA THR A 14 -4.82 11.75 5.66
C THR A 14 -4.09 10.67 4.86
N LEU A 15 -2.85 10.91 4.46
CA LEU A 15 -2.02 9.93 3.77
C LEU A 15 -1.69 8.74 4.69
N ALA A 16 -1.30 9.01 5.92
CA ALA A 16 -1.00 7.99 6.93
C ALA A 16 -2.19 7.03 7.13
N LYS A 17 -3.41 7.58 7.22
CA LYS A 17 -4.64 6.78 7.31
C LYS A 17 -4.85 5.87 6.10
N LYS A 18 -4.50 6.32 4.88
CA LYS A 18 -4.65 5.49 3.66
C LYS A 18 -3.71 4.30 3.65
N VAL A 19 -2.51 4.45 4.19
CA VAL A 19 -1.50 3.38 4.28
C VAL A 19 -1.53 2.64 5.63
N GLN A 20 -2.53 2.92 6.46
CA GLN A 20 -2.72 2.32 7.79
C GLN A 20 -1.52 2.53 8.73
N LEU A 21 -0.84 3.65 8.60
CA LEU A 21 0.28 4.04 9.45
C LEU A 21 -0.19 5.02 10.53
N GLU A 22 0.19 4.74 11.78
CA GLU A 22 0.00 5.66 12.89
C GLU A 22 1.23 6.55 13.01
N ILE A 23 1.04 7.87 12.90
CA ILE A 23 2.10 8.85 13.05
C ILE A 23 2.01 9.41 14.46
N LYS A 24 3.09 9.26 15.25
CA LYS A 24 3.19 9.91 16.55
C LYS A 24 3.42 11.42 16.36
N SER A 25 2.96 12.22 17.32
CA SER A 25 3.11 13.69 17.26
C SER A 25 4.59 14.11 17.12
N GLU A 26 5.50 13.40 17.77
CA GLU A 26 6.94 13.64 17.74
C GLU A 26 7.57 13.40 16.36
N GLU A 27 6.98 12.51 15.55
CA GLU A 27 7.49 12.15 14.21
C GLU A 27 6.97 13.11 13.13
N ALA A 28 5.91 13.86 13.43
CA ALA A 28 5.18 14.64 12.44
C ALA A 28 6.05 15.72 11.78
N GLU A 29 6.85 16.45 12.56
CA GLU A 29 7.72 17.51 12.04
C GLU A 29 8.81 16.96 11.14
N HIS A 30 9.46 15.87 11.55
CA HIS A 30 10.49 15.20 10.75
C HIS A 30 9.92 14.69 9.42
N LEU A 31 8.72 14.08 9.46
CA LEU A 31 8.06 13.59 8.26
C LEU A 31 7.70 14.73 7.31
N LEU A 32 7.18 15.85 7.82
CA LEU A 32 6.90 17.02 6.99
C LEU A 32 8.17 17.58 6.31
N ALA A 33 9.29 17.64 7.04
CA ALA A 33 10.58 18.04 6.46
C ALA A 33 11.04 17.07 5.37
N SER A 34 10.92 15.76 5.61
CA SER A 34 11.27 14.72 4.64
C SER A 34 10.42 14.82 3.36
N PHE A 35 9.11 15.08 3.50
CA PHE A 35 8.23 15.30 2.35
C PHE A 35 8.62 16.54 1.54
N LEU A 36 9.02 17.61 2.20
CA LEU A 36 9.48 18.83 1.53
C LEU A 36 10.77 18.60 0.74
N GLU A 37 11.69 17.78 1.26
CA GLU A 37 12.89 17.36 0.52
C GLU A 37 12.54 16.50 -0.69
N LEU A 38 11.64 15.51 -0.53
CA LEU A 38 11.16 14.68 -1.63
C LEU A 38 10.47 15.53 -2.72
N GLU A 39 9.66 16.51 -2.34
CA GLU A 39 9.03 17.45 -3.26
C GLU A 39 10.09 18.22 -4.08
N LYS A 40 11.15 18.71 -3.43
CA LYS A 40 12.27 19.38 -4.12
C LYS A 40 13.01 18.46 -5.10
N LEU A 41 13.27 17.21 -4.70
CA LEU A 41 13.94 16.24 -5.56
C LEU A 41 13.08 15.89 -6.79
N LEU A 42 11.77 15.79 -6.61
CA LEU A 42 10.81 15.50 -7.66
C LEU A 42 10.40 16.75 -8.47
N ALA A 43 10.75 17.95 -8.02
CA ALA A 43 10.36 19.21 -8.64
C ALA A 43 10.82 19.31 -10.09
N ASN A 44 11.91 18.65 -10.50
CA ASN A 44 12.36 18.68 -11.89
C ASN A 44 11.82 17.51 -12.74
N PHE A 45 11.09 16.57 -12.14
CA PHE A 45 10.59 15.39 -12.83
C PHE A 45 9.57 15.73 -13.93
N HIS A 46 8.77 16.78 -13.74
CA HIS A 46 7.80 17.25 -14.74
C HIS A 46 8.45 17.84 -16.00
N LYS A 47 9.74 18.23 -15.94
CA LYS A 47 10.50 18.78 -17.08
C LYS A 47 11.07 17.68 -17.97
N LEU A 48 11.11 16.44 -17.47
CA LEU A 48 11.57 15.30 -18.25
C LEU A 48 10.52 14.96 -19.31
N LYS A 49 10.82 15.23 -20.58
CA LYS A 49 10.00 14.76 -21.71
C LYS A 49 10.07 13.23 -21.75
N ILE A 50 9.04 12.57 -21.25
CA ILE A 50 8.86 11.13 -21.41
C ILE A 50 8.54 10.89 -22.89
N ARG A 51 9.57 10.55 -23.68
CA ARG A 51 9.45 10.33 -25.13
C ARG A 51 8.53 9.14 -25.45
N ASP A 52 8.54 8.12 -24.59
CA ASP A 52 7.72 6.92 -24.75
C ASP A 52 6.58 6.92 -23.72
N LYS A 53 5.35 7.23 -24.17
CA LYS A 53 4.13 7.18 -23.34
C LYS A 53 3.73 5.77 -22.91
N GLN A 54 4.52 4.75 -23.25
CA GLN A 54 4.20 3.38 -22.89
C GLN A 54 4.56 3.14 -21.42
N PRO A 55 3.62 2.62 -20.60
CA PRO A 55 3.94 2.21 -19.25
C PRO A 55 5.08 1.18 -19.30
N ARG A 56 6.16 1.38 -18.54
CA ARG A 56 7.26 0.41 -18.40
C ARG A 56 6.84 -0.93 -17.78
N TYR A 57 5.58 -1.08 -17.40
CA TYR A 57 5.05 -2.37 -17.00
C TYR A 57 5.01 -3.27 -18.23
N LYS A 58 5.73 -4.40 -18.20
CA LYS A 58 5.50 -5.50 -19.13
C LYS A 58 4.03 -5.89 -19.00
N GLN A 59 3.17 -5.39 -19.88
CA GLN A 59 1.82 -5.91 -20.02
C GLN A 59 1.97 -7.34 -20.52
N ALA A 60 1.88 -8.31 -19.61
CA ALA A 60 1.64 -9.67 -20.02
C ALA A 60 0.35 -9.65 -20.83
N LYS A 61 0.42 -9.94 -22.13
CA LYS A 61 -0.77 -10.13 -22.96
C LYS A 61 -1.44 -11.42 -22.51
N LEU A 62 -2.20 -11.33 -21.42
CA LEU A 62 -3.04 -12.41 -20.93
C LEU A 62 -4.24 -12.49 -21.87
N THR A 63 -4.23 -13.48 -22.76
CA THR A 63 -5.41 -13.81 -23.55
C THR A 63 -6.42 -14.55 -22.67
N LEU A 64 -7.68 -14.59 -23.10
CA LEU A 64 -8.72 -15.40 -22.45
C LEU A 64 -8.30 -16.88 -22.34
N GLU A 65 -7.56 -17.37 -23.33
CA GLU A 65 -7.00 -18.73 -23.35
C GLU A 65 -5.94 -18.91 -22.25
N ASN A 66 -5.02 -17.95 -22.09
CA ASN A 66 -4.04 -17.95 -21.01
C ASN A 66 -4.73 -17.97 -19.63
N LEU A 67 -5.81 -17.20 -19.46
CA LEU A 67 -6.61 -17.21 -18.22
C LEU A 67 -7.32 -18.54 -17.99
N ARG A 68 -7.89 -19.14 -19.03
CA ARG A 68 -8.53 -20.46 -18.96
C ARG A 68 -7.53 -21.57 -18.65
N GLN A 69 -6.31 -21.48 -19.20
CA GLN A 69 -5.24 -22.43 -18.93
C GLN A 69 -4.75 -22.31 -17.50
N LEU A 70 -4.52 -21.09 -17.00
CA LEU A 70 -4.17 -20.83 -15.60
C LEU A 70 -5.25 -21.33 -14.63
N ALA A 71 -6.53 -21.10 -14.94
CA ALA A 71 -7.63 -21.63 -14.15
C ALA A 71 -7.63 -23.17 -14.12
N ARG A 72 -7.32 -23.83 -15.25
CA ARG A 72 -7.25 -25.30 -15.31
C ARG A 72 -6.02 -25.87 -14.60
N SER A 73 -4.88 -25.19 -14.65
CA SER A 73 -3.59 -25.69 -14.13
C SER A 73 -3.31 -25.33 -12.68
N SER A 74 -3.97 -24.30 -12.13
CA SER A 74 -3.47 -23.62 -10.91
C SER A 74 -4.47 -23.53 -9.76
N TYR A 75 -5.70 -24.01 -9.90
CA TYR A 75 -6.51 -24.34 -8.71
C TYR A 75 -6.09 -25.70 -8.17
N SER A 76 -4.79 -25.84 -7.90
CA SER A 76 -4.39 -26.72 -6.82
C SER A 76 -5.05 -26.12 -5.58
N ILE A 77 -5.99 -26.86 -5.01
CA ILE A 77 -6.43 -26.63 -3.65
C ILE A 77 -5.17 -26.86 -2.82
N HIS A 78 -4.31 -25.85 -2.69
CA HIS A 78 -3.26 -25.87 -1.69
C HIS A 78 -4.00 -25.82 -0.37
N ILE A 79 -4.33 -27.01 0.14
CA ILE A 79 -4.81 -27.18 1.49
C ILE A 79 -3.60 -26.85 2.36
N ILE A 80 -3.44 -25.56 2.66
CA ILE A 80 -2.47 -25.11 3.64
C ILE A 80 -2.91 -25.75 4.95
N LYS A 81 -2.03 -26.55 5.55
CA LYS A 81 -2.29 -27.20 6.83
C LYS A 81 -2.68 -26.13 7.85
N GLN A 82 -3.70 -26.42 8.63
CA GLN A 82 -4.25 -25.49 9.62
C GLN A 82 -3.18 -25.07 10.65
N GLU A 83 -2.27 -25.98 10.97
CA GLU A 83 -1.11 -25.74 11.83
C GLU A 83 -0.21 -24.63 11.26
N THR A 84 0.04 -24.63 9.95
CA THR A 84 0.86 -23.62 9.27
C THR A 84 0.24 -22.22 9.38
N ILE A 85 -1.08 -22.13 9.30
CA ILE A 85 -1.80 -20.86 9.48
C ILE A 85 -1.70 -20.38 10.94
N ARG A 86 -1.84 -21.31 11.90
CA ARG A 86 -1.78 -20.99 13.33
C ARG A 86 -0.38 -20.54 13.79
N CYS A 87 0.69 -21.16 13.30
CA CYS A 87 2.07 -20.79 13.65
C CYS A 87 2.45 -19.37 13.19
N ASN A 88 1.86 -18.89 12.09
CA ASN A 88 2.14 -17.55 11.55
C ASN A 88 1.18 -16.47 12.06
N ALA A 89 0.13 -16.86 12.79
CA ALA A 89 -0.85 -15.93 13.33
C ALA A 89 -0.41 -15.39 14.69
N LEU A 90 -0.38 -14.06 14.85
CA LEU A 90 -0.09 -13.41 16.13
C LEU A 90 -1.09 -13.81 17.23
N VAL A 91 -2.37 -13.95 16.86
CA VAL A 91 -3.43 -14.43 17.76
C VAL A 91 -4.38 -15.32 16.97
N SER A 92 -4.59 -16.56 17.44
CA SER A 92 -5.57 -17.49 16.88
C SER A 92 -6.31 -18.25 17.98
N ALA A 93 -7.59 -18.56 17.75
CA ALA A 93 -8.41 -19.34 18.68
C ALA A 93 -9.36 -20.26 17.90
N LYS A 94 -9.41 -21.56 18.26
CA LYS A 94 -10.33 -22.55 17.67
C LYS A 94 -10.41 -22.47 16.14
N ASN A 95 -9.26 -22.36 15.47
CA ASN A 95 -9.13 -22.29 14.01
C ASN A 95 -9.61 -20.99 13.36
N PHE A 96 -9.85 -19.95 14.16
CA PHE A 96 -10.10 -18.60 13.68
C PHE A 96 -8.89 -17.71 13.94
N LEU A 97 -8.64 -16.79 13.00
CA LEU A 97 -7.78 -15.64 13.25
C LEU A 97 -8.56 -14.66 14.12
N THR A 98 -7.99 -14.29 15.26
CA THR A 98 -8.65 -13.35 16.18
C THR A 98 -8.15 -11.96 15.88
N ILE A 99 -9.01 -11.15 15.25
CA ILE A 99 -8.72 -9.72 15.03
C ILE A 99 -9.41 -8.93 16.14
N PRO A 100 -8.68 -8.15 16.95
CA PRO A 100 -9.29 -7.33 17.98
C PRO A 100 -10.25 -6.34 17.32
N LYS A 101 -11.53 -6.41 17.74
CA LYS A 101 -12.53 -5.44 17.30
C LYS A 101 -12.10 -4.07 17.82
N LYS A 102 -11.84 -3.12 16.90
CA LYS A 102 -11.63 -1.71 17.29
C LYS A 102 -12.89 -1.23 18.02
N ILE A 103 -12.79 -1.09 19.34
CA ILE A 103 -13.84 -0.44 20.13
C ILE A 103 -13.79 1.03 19.74
N LYS A 104 -14.87 1.53 19.12
CA LYS A 104 -15.04 2.97 18.92
C LYS A 104 -15.15 3.59 20.31
N LYS A 105 -14.08 4.18 20.83
CA LYS A 105 -14.21 5.14 21.93
C LYS A 105 -14.96 6.33 21.33
N ASN A 106 -16.23 6.47 21.68
CA ASN A 106 -16.93 7.74 21.51
C ASN A 106 -16.27 8.72 22.47
N LEU A 107 -15.39 9.56 21.92
CA LEU A 107 -14.91 10.80 22.53
C LEU A 107 -15.66 11.94 21.84
#